data_AF-A0A941EUG9-F1
#
_entry.id   AF-A0A941EUG9-F1
#
_cell.length_a   1.000
_cell.length_b   1.000
_cell.length_c   1.000
_cell.angle_alpha   90.00
_cell.angle_beta   90.00
_cell.angle_gamma   90.00
#
_symmetry.space_group_name_H-M   'P 1'
#
loop_
_entity.id
_entity.type
_entity.pdbx_description
1 polymer ?
#
loop_
_entity_poly.entity_id
_entity_poly.type
_entity_poly.pdbx_seq_one_letter_code
_entity_poly.pdbx_strand_id
1 'polypeptide(L)'
;MKGGGFGDGTPDPAEMSETELPEIPAAALAQPGPAGSETAPEITPDTTPAQQAEAVWRPGLRSRLWAAVTLPRVLLVLIAAGAATGYAWSLNTSGLETYYAAGVRSMSESWHAFFYDAFDPHATITLDKLPGAFWIQALSVRCFGYSVWAIVLPQVVESTLTVLVLYRAVRRTAGTAAALTAAALLAASPITLASTRGDLAEPLYLLCIVLAADAALRAVTTGRRRSWYAAGAWVAAGFQAKMTEAWLVLPILALVMVLTATQGRRRVA
;
A
#
# COMPACT_ATOMS: atom_id res chain seq x y z
N MET A 1 4.21 45.66 -60.96
CA MET A 1 2.82 45.18 -61.04
C MET A 1 2.16 45.38 -59.68
N LYS A 2 1.09 46.19 -59.67
CA LYS A 2 0.01 46.37 -58.65
C LYS A 2 0.46 46.55 -57.18
N GLY A 3 0.35 47.71 -56.52
CA GLY A 3 -0.48 48.90 -56.75
C GLY A 3 -1.71 48.87 -55.83
N GLY A 4 -1.83 49.85 -54.93
CA GLY A 4 -3.02 50.07 -54.12
C GLY A 4 -2.78 50.88 -52.84
N GLY A 5 -2.53 52.18 -52.98
CA GLY A 5 -2.75 53.17 -51.93
C GLY A 5 -3.98 54.03 -52.27
N PHE A 6 -4.63 54.61 -51.26
CA PHE A 6 -5.56 55.75 -51.29
C PHE A 6 -5.62 56.24 -49.82
N GLY A 7 -5.29 57.48 -49.44
CA GLY A 7 -5.70 58.78 -50.02
C GLY A 7 -6.98 59.20 -49.28
N ASP A 8 -6.90 59.97 -48.19
CA ASP A 8 -6.81 61.46 -48.11
C ASP A 8 -8.09 62.18 -48.57
N GLY A 9 -8.55 63.15 -47.79
CA GLY A 9 -9.76 63.94 -48.03
C GLY A 9 -10.34 64.65 -46.80
N THR A 10 -9.58 65.61 -46.25
CA THR A 10 -9.97 66.73 -45.35
C THR A 10 -11.00 67.69 -46.04
N PRO A 11 -11.65 68.72 -45.40
CA PRO A 11 -11.14 69.57 -44.30
C PRO A 11 -12.12 70.19 -43.26
N ASP A 12 -11.47 70.76 -42.23
CA ASP A 12 -11.81 71.80 -41.22
C ASP A 12 -12.38 73.10 -41.87
N PRO A 13 -13.14 74.04 -41.21
CA PRO A 13 -12.66 74.88 -40.09
C PRO A 13 -13.71 75.43 -39.07
N ALA A 14 -13.28 75.68 -37.83
CA ALA A 14 -13.65 76.80 -36.92
C ALA A 14 -13.55 76.30 -35.46
N GLU A 15 -12.88 76.92 -34.51
CA GLU A 15 -12.22 78.21 -34.41
C GLU A 15 -11.28 78.14 -33.19
N MET A 16 -10.08 78.68 -33.35
CA MET A 16 -9.36 79.60 -32.47
C MET A 16 -9.55 79.48 -30.94
N SER A 17 -8.43 79.27 -30.24
CA SER A 17 -7.70 80.31 -29.49
C SER A 17 -6.84 79.65 -28.41
N GLU A 18 -5.52 79.66 -28.58
CA GLU A 18 -4.57 80.43 -27.75
C GLU A 18 -4.48 79.93 -26.29
N THR A 19 -3.46 79.15 -25.95
CA THR A 19 -2.14 79.62 -25.45
C THR A 19 -2.27 80.31 -24.09
N GLU A 20 -1.76 79.68 -23.03
CA GLU A 20 -0.63 80.16 -22.20
C GLU A 20 -0.61 79.48 -20.81
N LEU A 21 0.56 78.96 -20.45
CA LEU A 21 1.03 78.71 -19.07
C LEU A 21 2.31 79.55 -18.93
N PRO A 22 2.86 79.79 -17.72
CA PRO A 22 2.28 79.96 -16.39
C PRO A 22 2.88 81.21 -15.67
N GLU A 23 2.38 81.60 -14.50
CA GLU A 23 3.18 82.40 -13.54
C GLU A 23 2.65 82.24 -12.09
N ILE A 24 3.55 81.91 -11.16
CA ILE A 24 3.37 81.92 -9.69
C ILE A 24 4.33 83.00 -9.18
N PRO A 25 3.96 83.86 -8.20
CA PRO A 25 4.62 83.72 -6.89
C PRO A 25 3.88 84.26 -5.65
N ALA A 26 4.36 83.74 -4.51
CA ALA A 26 4.62 84.42 -3.23
C ALA A 26 3.46 84.77 -2.27
N ALA A 27 3.42 83.96 -1.21
CA ALA A 27 3.58 84.35 0.20
C ALA A 27 2.65 85.39 0.88
N ALA A 28 2.27 85.00 2.10
CA ALA A 28 1.78 85.79 3.24
C ALA A 28 0.28 86.12 3.25
N LEU A 29 -0.47 85.46 4.14
CA LEU A 29 -0.78 86.01 5.46
C LEU A 29 -1.55 85.00 6.32
N ALA A 30 -1.15 84.96 7.59
CA ALA A 30 -1.57 84.15 8.73
C ALA A 30 -3.06 83.80 8.86
N GLN A 31 -3.33 82.57 9.34
CA GLN A 31 -4.26 82.33 10.46
C GLN A 31 -3.78 81.16 11.35
N PRO A 32 -4.01 81.21 12.68
CA PRO A 32 -3.46 80.26 13.65
C PRO A 32 -4.41 79.06 13.89
N GLY A 33 -3.86 77.85 13.97
CA GLY A 33 -4.56 76.63 14.35
C GLY A 33 -3.67 75.76 15.25
N PRO A 34 -4.23 75.05 16.26
CA PRO A 34 -3.57 74.81 17.54
C PRO A 34 -2.68 73.56 17.58
N ALA A 35 -1.70 73.62 18.49
CA ALA A 35 -1.08 72.52 19.23
C ALA A 35 -0.69 71.26 18.46
N GLY A 36 0.61 71.14 18.18
CA GLY A 36 1.23 69.90 17.74
C GLY A 36 0.99 68.77 18.74
N SER A 37 0.51 67.65 18.22
CA SER A 37 0.93 66.33 18.69
C SER A 37 1.72 65.73 17.54
N GLU A 38 3.04 65.67 17.69
CA GLU A 38 3.87 64.77 16.90
C GLU A 38 3.37 63.35 17.18
N THR A 39 2.58 62.79 16.28
CA THR A 39 2.38 61.35 16.23
C THR A 39 3.70 60.75 15.76
N ALA A 40 4.48 60.26 16.73
CA ALA A 40 5.63 59.38 16.48
C ALA A 40 5.22 58.26 15.51
N PRO A 41 6.13 57.79 14.63
CA PRO A 41 5.80 56.71 13.72
C PRO A 41 5.35 55.50 14.53
N GLU A 42 4.18 54.97 14.20
CA GLU A 42 3.65 53.75 14.78
C GLU A 42 4.60 52.60 14.43
N ILE A 43 5.49 52.28 15.37
CA ILE A 43 6.30 51.06 15.33
C ILE A 43 5.30 49.92 15.50
N THR A 44 4.91 49.31 14.38
CA THR A 44 4.27 47.98 14.40
C THR A 44 5.12 47.09 15.31
N PRO A 45 4.54 46.46 16.35
CA PRO A 45 5.33 45.67 17.27
C PRO A 45 6.02 44.58 16.47
N ASP A 46 7.36 44.60 16.51
CA ASP A 46 8.21 43.55 15.98
C ASP A 46 7.63 42.21 16.38
N THR A 47 7.20 41.42 15.39
CA THR A 47 6.93 40.00 15.59
C THR A 47 8.12 39.44 16.35
N THR A 48 7.88 38.91 17.55
CA THR A 48 8.96 38.44 18.43
C THR A 48 9.84 37.45 17.65
N PRO A 49 11.17 37.40 17.85
CA PRO A 49 12.03 36.42 17.16
C PRO A 49 11.50 34.97 17.29
N ALA A 50 10.77 34.68 18.35
CA ALA A 50 10.03 33.44 18.55
C ALA A 50 8.92 33.19 17.50
N GLN A 51 8.13 34.20 17.13
CA GLN A 51 7.08 34.09 16.11
C GLN A 51 7.66 33.95 14.69
N GLN A 52 8.77 34.65 14.41
CA GLN A 52 9.52 34.48 13.16
C GLN A 52 10.18 33.08 13.09
N ALA A 53 10.75 32.60 14.20
CA ALA A 53 11.29 31.24 14.31
C ALA A 53 10.18 30.16 14.16
N GLU A 54 8.98 30.42 14.70
CA GLU A 54 7.85 29.50 14.59
C GLU A 54 7.27 29.43 13.16
N ALA A 55 7.34 30.53 12.40
CA ALA A 55 6.96 30.57 10.98
C ALA A 55 7.95 29.80 10.09
N VAL A 56 9.25 29.84 10.42
CA VAL A 56 10.32 29.12 9.68
C VAL A 56 10.26 27.60 9.91
N TRP A 57 9.73 27.14 11.05
CA TRP A 57 9.71 25.73 11.44
C TRP A 57 8.42 24.98 11.14
N ARG A 58 7.37 25.63 10.59
CA ARG A 58 6.16 24.92 10.17
C ARG A 58 6.48 24.10 8.93
N PRO A 59 6.51 22.75 9.03
CA PRO A 59 6.75 21.92 7.86
C PRO A 59 5.62 22.23 6.86
N GLY A 60 5.99 22.71 5.67
CA GLY A 60 5.02 23.06 4.64
C GLY A 60 4.07 21.92 4.37
N LEU A 61 2.87 22.23 3.86
CA LEU A 61 1.85 21.23 3.54
C LEU A 61 2.43 20.04 2.73
N ARG A 62 3.39 20.31 1.83
CA ARG A 62 4.11 19.29 1.06
C ARG A 62 4.92 18.32 1.93
N SER A 63 5.67 18.77 2.93
CA SER A 63 6.46 17.87 3.80
C SER A 63 5.56 17.05 4.73
N ARG A 64 4.44 17.63 5.21
CA ARG A 64 3.42 16.89 5.94
C ARG A 64 2.74 15.82 5.09
N LEU A 65 2.41 16.13 3.84
CA LEU A 65 1.82 15.18 2.89
C LEU A 65 2.84 14.10 2.48
N TRP A 66 4.10 14.46 2.26
CA TRP A 66 5.16 13.49 1.99
C TRP A 66 5.36 12.56 3.17
N ALA A 67 5.52 13.08 4.39
CA ALA A 67 5.65 12.27 5.60
C ALA A 67 4.42 11.36 5.81
N ALA A 68 3.20 11.85 5.58
CA ALA A 68 1.98 11.06 5.70
C ALA A 68 1.91 9.90 4.68
N VAL A 69 2.58 10.00 3.53
CA VAL A 69 2.63 8.95 2.51
C VAL A 69 3.85 8.04 2.66
N THR A 70 5.01 8.58 3.04
CA THR A 70 6.27 7.83 3.17
C THR A 70 6.34 7.05 4.48
N LEU A 71 5.90 7.65 5.60
CA LEU A 71 5.98 7.00 6.92
C LEU A 71 5.21 5.67 6.96
N PRO A 72 3.96 5.54 6.46
CA PRO A 72 3.28 4.26 6.46
C PRO A 72 3.95 3.19 5.60
N ARG A 73 4.61 3.60 4.50
CA ARG A 73 5.36 2.67 3.64
C ARG A 73 6.61 2.18 4.35
N VAL A 74 7.35 3.08 4.99
CA VAL A 74 8.52 2.73 5.81
C VAL A 74 8.10 1.80 6.94
N LEU A 75 7.04 2.12 7.68
CA LEU A 75 6.52 1.27 8.75
C LEU A 75 6.10 -0.12 8.25
N LEU A 76 5.44 -0.21 7.10
CA LEU A 76 5.09 -1.50 6.51
C LEU A 76 6.34 -2.32 6.15
N VAL A 77 7.36 -1.68 5.56
CA VAL A 77 8.63 -2.34 5.24
C VAL A 77 9.33 -2.82 6.51
N LEU A 78 9.33 -2.02 7.57
CA LEU A 78 9.89 -2.42 8.87
C LEU A 78 9.13 -3.59 9.48
N ILE A 79 7.79 -3.58 9.43
CA ILE A 79 6.96 -4.71 9.89
C ILE A 79 7.26 -5.97 9.09
N ALA A 80 7.32 -5.88 7.76
CA ALA A 80 7.60 -7.03 6.91
C ALA A 80 9.03 -7.57 7.09
N ALA A 81 10.02 -6.69 7.23
CA ALA A 81 11.40 -7.07 7.50
C ALA A 81 11.53 -7.69 8.91
N GLY A 82 10.85 -7.12 9.90
CA GLY A 82 10.77 -7.66 11.25
C GLY A 82 10.10 -9.04 11.28
N ALA A 83 9.01 -9.22 10.54
CA ALA A 83 8.32 -10.50 10.37
C ALA A 83 9.26 -11.54 9.73
N ALA A 84 9.86 -11.23 8.58
CA ALA A 84 10.77 -12.14 7.89
C ALA A 84 11.96 -12.54 8.77
N THR A 85 12.56 -11.57 9.47
CA THR A 85 13.68 -11.84 10.39
C THR A 85 13.24 -12.68 11.58
N GLY A 86 12.09 -12.38 12.19
CA GLY A 86 11.55 -13.13 13.32
C GLY A 86 11.13 -14.56 12.95
N TYR A 87 10.55 -14.75 11.77
CA TYR A 87 10.17 -16.05 11.24
C TYR A 87 11.40 -16.89 10.89
N ALA A 88 12.43 -16.28 10.30
CA ALA A 88 13.70 -16.93 9.99
C ALA A 88 14.63 -17.09 11.22
N TRP A 89 14.26 -16.56 12.38
CA TRP A 89 15.07 -16.66 13.58
C TRP A 89 15.05 -18.10 14.12
N SER A 90 16.24 -18.65 14.41
CA SER A 90 16.39 -19.98 15.01
C SER A 90 15.73 -21.13 14.23
N LEU A 91 15.73 -21.07 12.89
CA LEU A 91 15.18 -22.15 12.06
C LEU A 91 15.84 -23.51 12.35
N ASN A 92 17.15 -23.53 12.62
CA ASN A 92 17.91 -24.76 12.80
C ASN A 92 17.66 -25.48 14.14
N THR A 93 16.93 -24.86 15.08
CA THR A 93 16.54 -25.49 16.36
C THR A 93 15.12 -26.02 16.35
N SER A 94 14.34 -25.69 15.32
CA SER A 94 12.95 -26.14 15.18
C SER A 94 12.99 -27.55 14.60
N GLY A 95 12.52 -28.55 15.37
CA GLY A 95 12.42 -29.91 14.85
C GLY A 95 11.42 -29.96 13.70
N LEU A 96 11.83 -30.51 12.56
CA LEU A 96 10.93 -30.78 11.45
C LEU A 96 10.15 -32.08 11.69
N GLU A 97 8.96 -32.16 11.12
CA GLU A 97 8.20 -33.41 11.10
C GLU A 97 8.87 -34.38 10.12
N THR A 98 9.58 -35.37 10.67
CA THR A 98 10.44 -36.28 9.89
C THR A 98 9.73 -36.91 8.69
N TYR A 99 8.43 -37.18 8.81
CA TYR A 99 7.61 -37.73 7.73
C TYR A 99 7.53 -36.78 6.52
N TYR A 100 7.26 -35.50 6.74
CA TYR A 100 7.14 -34.51 5.68
C TYR A 100 8.51 -34.12 5.12
N ALA A 101 9.50 -33.92 5.99
CA ALA A 101 10.88 -33.62 5.57
C ALA A 101 11.45 -34.71 4.63
N ALA A 102 11.18 -35.99 4.91
CA ALA A 102 11.60 -37.10 4.06
C ALA A 102 10.89 -37.09 2.69
N GLY A 103 9.58 -36.81 2.65
CA GLY A 103 8.87 -36.63 1.39
C GLY A 103 9.41 -35.45 0.57
N VAL A 104 9.63 -34.29 1.21
CA VAL A 104 10.26 -33.14 0.56
C VAL A 104 11.63 -33.49 -0.02
N ARG A 105 12.42 -34.28 0.70
CA ARG A 105 13.70 -34.80 0.19
C ARG A 105 13.51 -35.67 -1.05
N SER A 106 12.65 -36.68 -0.97
CA SER A 106 12.38 -37.59 -2.09
C SER A 106 11.91 -36.84 -3.34
N MET A 107 10.95 -35.92 -3.16
CA MET A 107 10.45 -35.04 -4.22
C MET A 107 11.53 -34.12 -4.81
N SER A 108 12.51 -33.68 -4.01
CA SER A 108 13.61 -32.84 -4.47
C SER A 108 14.65 -33.61 -5.29
N GLU A 109 14.72 -34.94 -5.15
CA GLU A 109 15.68 -35.80 -5.86
C GLU A 109 15.05 -36.41 -7.14
N SER A 110 13.73 -36.64 -7.16
CA SER A 110 13.02 -37.26 -8.29
C SER A 110 11.82 -36.46 -8.76
N TRP A 111 11.71 -36.20 -10.07
CA TRP A 111 10.49 -35.60 -10.66
C TRP A 111 9.28 -36.52 -10.58
N HIS A 112 9.49 -37.85 -10.61
CA HIS A 112 8.40 -38.80 -10.43
C HIS A 112 7.84 -38.67 -9.00
N ALA A 113 8.71 -38.71 -7.99
CA ALA A 113 8.29 -38.48 -6.61
C ALA A 113 7.64 -37.10 -6.43
N PHE A 114 8.17 -36.06 -7.08
CA PHE A 114 7.62 -34.71 -7.08
C PHE A 114 6.16 -34.68 -7.51
N PHE A 115 5.81 -35.27 -8.66
CA PHE A 115 4.42 -35.21 -9.15
C PHE A 115 3.44 -36.07 -8.34
N TYR A 116 3.92 -37.16 -7.73
CA TYR A 116 3.08 -38.09 -6.96
C TYR A 116 3.09 -37.86 -5.45
N ASP A 117 3.73 -36.79 -4.97
CA ASP A 117 3.85 -36.47 -3.54
C ASP A 117 4.45 -37.61 -2.72
N ALA A 118 5.52 -38.22 -3.23
CA ALA A 118 6.03 -39.45 -2.67
C ALA A 118 7.03 -39.26 -1.51
N PHE A 119 6.85 -40.08 -0.48
CA PHE A 119 7.70 -40.13 0.72
C PHE A 119 9.07 -40.76 0.44
N ASP A 120 9.09 -41.86 -0.32
CA ASP A 120 10.29 -42.67 -0.57
C ASP A 120 10.86 -42.48 -1.98
N PRO A 121 12.17 -42.75 -2.21
CA PRO A 121 12.81 -42.54 -3.52
C PRO A 121 12.25 -43.38 -4.66
N HIS A 122 11.63 -44.52 -4.34
CA HIS A 122 11.00 -45.40 -5.33
C HIS A 122 9.54 -45.02 -5.62
N ALA A 123 9.04 -43.97 -4.99
CA ALA A 123 7.67 -43.48 -5.09
C ALA A 123 6.61 -44.56 -4.82
N THR A 124 6.85 -45.38 -3.79
CA THR A 124 5.95 -46.48 -3.39
C THR A 124 4.90 -46.05 -2.36
N ILE A 125 5.20 -45.01 -1.58
CA ILE A 125 4.36 -44.46 -0.52
C ILE A 125 4.18 -42.96 -0.78
N THR A 126 2.94 -42.49 -0.83
CA THR A 126 2.62 -41.06 -0.92
C THR A 126 2.50 -40.43 0.46
N LEU A 127 2.62 -39.11 0.54
CA LEU A 127 2.25 -38.36 1.75
C LEU A 127 0.73 -38.47 2.01
N ASP A 128 0.35 -38.15 3.26
CA ASP A 128 -1.05 -38.17 3.71
C ASP A 128 -1.80 -36.87 3.36
N LYS A 129 -1.12 -35.93 2.71
CA LYS A 129 -1.61 -34.59 2.37
C LYS A 129 -1.56 -34.38 0.86
N LEU A 130 -2.10 -33.25 0.40
CA LEU A 130 -1.95 -32.83 -0.99
C LEU A 130 -0.57 -32.16 -1.17
N PRO A 131 0.02 -32.24 -2.37
CA PRO A 131 1.41 -31.84 -2.58
C PRO A 131 1.65 -30.33 -2.60
N GLY A 132 0.61 -29.49 -2.62
CA GLY A 132 0.75 -28.08 -3.00
C GLY A 132 1.81 -27.31 -2.20
N ALA A 133 1.82 -27.48 -0.87
CA ALA A 133 2.83 -26.87 -0.02
C ALA A 133 4.21 -27.53 -0.18
N PHE A 134 4.24 -28.85 -0.27
CA PHE A 134 5.48 -29.61 -0.34
C PHE A 134 6.19 -29.48 -1.70
N TRP A 135 5.47 -29.21 -2.79
CA TRP A 135 6.06 -28.85 -4.08
C TRP A 135 6.94 -27.62 -3.96
N ILE A 136 6.48 -26.59 -3.26
CA ILE A 136 7.26 -25.35 -3.09
C ILE A 136 8.48 -25.62 -2.22
N GLN A 137 8.33 -26.40 -1.15
CA GLN A 137 9.44 -26.81 -0.29
C GLN A 137 10.47 -27.67 -1.06
N ALA A 138 10.03 -28.65 -1.84
CA ALA A 138 10.88 -29.54 -2.62
C ALA A 138 11.64 -28.78 -3.73
N LEU A 139 11.00 -27.78 -4.38
CA LEU A 139 11.68 -26.89 -5.31
C LEU A 139 12.74 -26.05 -4.62
N SER A 140 12.45 -25.52 -3.42
CA SER A 140 13.43 -24.80 -2.61
C SER A 140 14.64 -25.67 -2.26
N VAL A 141 14.39 -26.90 -1.79
CA VAL A 141 15.45 -27.88 -1.53
C VAL A 141 16.24 -28.22 -2.79
N ARG A 142 15.58 -28.41 -3.94
CA ARG A 142 16.26 -28.69 -5.20
C ARG A 142 17.16 -27.52 -5.65
N CYS A 143 16.80 -26.28 -5.33
CA CYS A 143 17.60 -25.08 -5.64
C CYS A 143 18.75 -24.84 -4.66
N PHE A 144 18.54 -25.05 -3.36
CA PHE A 144 19.48 -24.66 -2.30
C PHE A 144 20.19 -25.82 -1.59
N GLY A 145 19.82 -27.06 -1.91
CA GLY A 145 20.29 -28.27 -1.24
C GLY A 145 19.47 -28.63 -0.01
N TYR A 146 19.47 -29.91 0.37
CA TYR A 146 18.73 -30.42 1.51
C TYR A 146 19.29 -29.88 2.83
N SER A 147 18.52 -29.01 3.47
CA SER A 147 18.79 -28.43 4.77
C SER A 147 17.48 -27.95 5.40
N VAL A 148 17.44 -27.83 6.72
CA VAL A 148 16.29 -27.26 7.43
C VAL A 148 15.96 -25.88 6.88
N TRP A 149 16.98 -25.05 6.65
CA TRP A 149 16.80 -23.72 6.11
C TRP A 149 16.12 -23.72 4.74
N ALA A 150 16.54 -24.61 3.81
CA ALA A 150 15.94 -24.70 2.49
C ALA A 150 14.47 -25.18 2.52
N ILE A 151 14.11 -26.06 3.45
CA ILE A 151 12.73 -26.54 3.64
C ILE A 151 11.82 -25.42 4.18
N VAL A 152 12.32 -24.65 5.15
CA VAL A 152 11.50 -23.64 5.85
C VAL A 152 11.48 -22.28 5.14
N LEU A 153 12.46 -22.00 4.27
CA LEU A 153 12.55 -20.72 3.55
C LEU A 153 11.24 -20.31 2.85
N PRO A 154 10.55 -21.19 2.09
CA PRO A 154 9.28 -20.85 1.46
C PRO A 154 8.21 -20.40 2.45
N GLN A 155 8.14 -21.07 3.61
CA GLN A 155 7.16 -20.73 4.65
C GLN A 155 7.40 -19.33 5.21
N VAL A 156 8.66 -18.95 5.44
CA VAL A 156 9.01 -17.59 5.87
C VAL A 156 8.53 -16.56 4.85
N VAL A 157 8.73 -16.85 3.56
CA VAL A 157 8.28 -15.98 2.46
C VAL A 157 6.76 -15.90 2.42
N GLU A 158 6.07 -17.03 2.49
CA GLU A 158 4.61 -17.13 2.46
C GLU A 158 3.95 -16.38 3.62
N SER A 159 4.45 -16.56 4.84
CA SER A 159 3.97 -15.84 6.04
C SER A 159 4.24 -14.34 5.95
N THR A 160 5.40 -13.94 5.43
CA THR A 160 5.72 -12.51 5.24
C THR A 160 4.82 -11.87 4.18
N LEU A 161 4.58 -12.57 3.07
CA LEU A 161 3.62 -12.15 2.04
C LEU A 161 2.21 -12.05 2.61
N THR A 162 1.82 -12.96 3.50
CA THR A 162 0.52 -12.92 4.18
C THR A 162 0.34 -11.61 4.95
N VAL A 163 1.36 -11.16 5.69
CA VAL A 163 1.35 -9.87 6.40
C VAL A 163 1.12 -8.69 5.42
N LEU A 164 1.82 -8.70 4.28
CA LEU A 164 1.69 -7.67 3.25
C LEU A 164 0.31 -7.67 2.58
N VAL A 165 -0.25 -8.84 2.29
CA VAL A 165 -1.59 -8.97 1.71
C VAL A 165 -2.66 -8.56 2.71
N LEU A 166 -2.51 -8.91 4.00
CA LEU A 166 -3.42 -8.48 5.06
C LEU A 166 -3.43 -6.95 5.17
N TYR A 167 -2.26 -6.31 5.20
CA TYR A 167 -2.15 -4.85 5.16
C TYR A 167 -2.95 -4.28 3.97
N ARG A 168 -2.73 -4.83 2.78
CA ARG A 168 -3.37 -4.39 1.54
C ARG A 168 -4.90 -4.55 1.58
N ALA A 169 -5.39 -5.64 2.18
CA ALA A 169 -6.81 -5.93 2.35
C ALA A 169 -7.47 -4.93 3.32
N VAL A 170 -6.90 -4.79 4.52
CA VAL A 170 -7.43 -3.93 5.59
C VAL A 170 -7.36 -2.45 5.21
N ARG A 171 -6.28 -2.03 4.53
CA ARG A 171 -6.12 -0.64 4.09
C ARG A 171 -7.26 -0.21 3.17
N ARG A 172 -7.82 -1.13 2.38
CA ARG A 172 -8.90 -0.85 1.44
C ARG A 172 -10.22 -0.50 2.14
N THR A 173 -10.47 -1.04 3.34
CA THR A 173 -11.76 -0.92 4.03
C THR A 173 -11.70 -0.06 5.28
N ALA A 174 -10.58 -0.09 6.02
CA ALA A 174 -10.43 0.55 7.33
C ALA A 174 -9.30 1.61 7.39
N GLY A 175 -8.64 1.87 6.25
CA GLY A 175 -7.58 2.87 6.15
C GLY A 175 -6.21 2.41 6.68
N THR A 176 -5.24 3.31 6.59
CA THR A 176 -3.80 2.98 6.76
C THR A 176 -3.43 2.60 8.20
N ALA A 177 -3.97 3.28 9.21
CA ALA A 177 -3.62 3.01 10.61
C ALA A 177 -4.08 1.61 11.04
N ALA A 178 -5.34 1.27 10.80
CA ALA A 178 -5.88 -0.06 11.07
C ALA A 178 -5.10 -1.17 10.34
N ALA A 179 -4.68 -0.91 9.09
CA ALA A 179 -3.89 -1.85 8.31
C ALA A 179 -2.49 -2.09 8.88
N LEU A 180 -1.80 -1.04 9.34
CA LEU A 180 -0.50 -1.19 10.01
C LEU A 180 -0.64 -1.97 11.32
N THR A 181 -1.67 -1.67 12.11
CA THR A 181 -1.95 -2.40 13.35
C THR A 181 -2.24 -3.87 13.06
N ALA A 182 -3.12 -4.18 12.09
CA ALA A 182 -3.42 -5.56 11.72
C ALA A 182 -2.19 -6.33 11.22
N ALA A 183 -1.34 -5.68 10.40
CA ALA A 183 -0.10 -6.27 9.92
C ALA A 183 0.89 -6.54 11.06
N ALA A 184 1.06 -5.59 11.99
CA ALA A 184 1.92 -5.74 13.15
C ALA A 184 1.44 -6.85 14.09
N LEU A 185 0.13 -6.93 14.34
CA LEU A 185 -0.48 -7.97 15.17
C LEU A 185 -0.29 -9.35 14.56
N LEU A 186 -0.53 -9.51 13.25
CA LEU A 186 -0.29 -10.79 12.58
C LEU A 186 1.20 -11.15 12.58
N ALA A 187 2.07 -10.17 12.33
CA ALA A 187 3.52 -10.34 12.32
C ALA A 187 4.05 -10.87 13.66
N ALA A 188 3.58 -10.28 14.77
CA ALA A 188 4.00 -10.61 16.12
C ALA A 188 3.21 -11.76 16.77
N SER A 189 2.23 -12.32 16.07
CA SER A 189 1.35 -13.36 16.61
C SER A 189 2.14 -14.64 16.93
N PRO A 190 2.03 -15.19 18.16
CA PRO A 190 2.72 -16.42 18.55
C PRO A 190 2.36 -17.61 17.65
N ILE A 191 1.10 -17.71 17.22
CA ILE A 191 0.66 -18.80 16.34
C ILE A 191 1.32 -18.69 14.96
N THR A 192 1.45 -17.49 14.39
CA THR A 192 2.13 -17.30 13.11
C THR A 192 3.61 -17.65 13.21
N LEU A 193 4.27 -17.24 14.30
CA LEU A 193 5.66 -17.59 14.58
C LEU A 193 5.86 -19.09 14.68
N ALA A 194 5.00 -19.80 15.42
CA ALA A 194 5.08 -21.24 15.58
C ALA A 194 4.82 -21.98 14.25
N SER A 195 3.78 -21.59 13.51
CA SER A 195 3.40 -22.24 12.26
C SER A 195 4.37 -22.00 11.09
N THR A 196 5.22 -20.97 11.15
CA THR A 196 6.16 -20.65 10.05
C THR A 196 7.50 -21.38 10.16
N ARG A 197 7.80 -21.99 11.32
CA ARG A 197 9.12 -22.56 11.61
C ARG A 197 9.22 -24.08 11.40
N GLY A 198 8.11 -24.74 11.09
CA GLY A 198 8.05 -26.18 10.80
C GLY A 198 8.20 -26.46 9.30
N ASP A 199 7.75 -27.62 8.85
CA ASP A 199 7.65 -28.07 7.44
C ASP A 199 6.21 -28.35 7.00
N LEU A 200 5.25 -27.80 7.74
CA LEU A 200 3.82 -28.02 7.50
C LEU A 200 3.25 -27.02 6.47
N ALA A 201 1.99 -27.22 6.11
CA ALA A 201 1.33 -26.51 5.01
C ALA A 201 0.59 -25.22 5.40
N GLU A 202 0.60 -24.85 6.68
CA GLU A 202 -0.13 -23.70 7.24
C GLU A 202 0.22 -22.36 6.58
N PRO A 203 1.50 -22.02 6.33
CA PRO A 203 1.87 -20.71 5.78
C PRO A 203 1.31 -20.48 4.38
N LEU A 204 1.47 -21.45 3.47
CA LEU A 204 0.89 -21.37 2.12
C LEU A 204 -0.64 -21.29 2.16
N TYR A 205 -1.26 -22.11 3.02
CA TYR A 205 -2.70 -22.12 3.22
C TYR A 205 -3.21 -20.73 3.66
N LEU A 206 -2.60 -20.16 4.70
CA LEU A 206 -3.00 -18.86 5.23
C LEU A 206 -2.83 -17.75 4.18
N LEU A 207 -1.71 -17.77 3.45
CA LEU A 207 -1.47 -16.84 2.33
C LEU A 207 -2.59 -16.92 1.29
N CYS A 208 -2.97 -18.13 0.88
CA CYS A 208 -4.03 -18.35 -0.10
C CYS A 208 -5.38 -17.82 0.39
N ILE A 209 -5.76 -18.08 1.64
CA ILE A 209 -7.04 -17.61 2.18
C ILE A 209 -7.08 -16.09 2.32
N VAL A 210 -5.96 -15.47 2.74
CA VAL A 210 -5.88 -14.00 2.83
C VAL A 210 -5.89 -13.35 1.44
N LEU A 211 -5.27 -13.97 0.44
CA LEU A 211 -5.37 -13.55 -0.97
C LEU A 211 -6.80 -13.70 -1.51
N ALA A 212 -7.50 -14.79 -1.17
CA ALA A 212 -8.90 -14.99 -1.53
C ALA A 212 -9.79 -13.90 -0.92
N ALA A 213 -9.60 -13.59 0.36
CA ALA A 213 -10.32 -12.52 1.05
C ALA A 213 -10.03 -11.14 0.44
N ASP A 214 -8.76 -10.81 0.14
CA ASP A 214 -8.42 -9.56 -0.54
C ASP A 214 -9.06 -9.46 -1.93
N ALA A 215 -9.07 -10.56 -2.70
CA ALA A 215 -9.68 -10.61 -4.02
C ALA A 215 -11.20 -10.42 -3.93
N ALA A 216 -11.87 -11.06 -2.96
CA ALA A 216 -13.28 -10.86 -2.69
C ALA A 216 -13.60 -9.41 -2.29
N LEU A 217 -12.82 -8.82 -1.37
CA LEU A 217 -12.95 -7.40 -1.02
C LEU A 217 -12.78 -6.49 -2.23
N ARG A 218 -11.79 -6.76 -3.08
CA ARG A 218 -11.59 -6.03 -4.34
C ARG A 218 -12.80 -6.20 -5.26
N ALA A 219 -13.40 -7.39 -5.34
CA ALA A 219 -14.61 -7.64 -6.13
C ALA A 219 -15.77 -6.75 -5.66
N VAL A 220 -15.98 -6.69 -4.35
CA VAL A 220 -17.02 -5.88 -3.71
C VAL A 220 -16.81 -4.39 -3.94
N THR A 221 -15.59 -3.88 -3.73
CA THR A 221 -15.33 -2.44 -3.83
C THR A 221 -15.24 -1.92 -5.26
N THR A 222 -14.85 -2.76 -6.23
CA THR A 222 -14.63 -2.33 -7.63
C THR A 222 -15.69 -2.84 -8.60
N GLY A 223 -16.59 -3.73 -8.18
CA GLY A 223 -17.59 -4.36 -9.04
C GLY A 223 -17.02 -5.33 -10.10
N ARG A 224 -15.71 -5.60 -10.10
CA ARG A 224 -15.06 -6.42 -11.14
C ARG A 224 -15.27 -7.92 -10.89
N ARG A 225 -16.01 -8.58 -11.76
CA ARG A 225 -16.24 -10.05 -11.72
C ARG A 225 -14.95 -10.87 -11.74
N ARG A 226 -13.91 -10.40 -12.43
CA ARG A 226 -12.60 -11.09 -12.48
C ARG A 226 -11.99 -11.33 -11.09
N SER A 227 -12.27 -10.45 -10.13
CA SER A 227 -11.79 -10.59 -8.75
C SER A 227 -12.46 -11.75 -8.02
N TRP A 228 -13.69 -12.14 -8.38
CA TRP A 228 -14.34 -13.34 -7.85
C TRP A 228 -13.69 -14.62 -8.37
N TYR A 229 -13.31 -14.66 -9.65
CA TYR A 229 -12.53 -15.78 -10.19
C TYR A 229 -11.16 -15.90 -9.51
N ALA A 230 -10.50 -14.77 -9.25
CA ALA A 230 -9.26 -14.76 -8.48
C ALA A 230 -9.47 -15.29 -7.05
N ALA A 231 -10.56 -14.90 -6.38
CA ALA A 231 -10.87 -15.43 -5.05
C ALA A 231 -11.06 -16.95 -5.08
N GLY A 232 -11.82 -17.48 -6.04
CA GLY A 232 -11.99 -18.92 -6.24
C GLY A 232 -10.69 -19.65 -6.54
N ALA A 233 -9.82 -19.06 -7.40
CA ALA A 233 -8.51 -19.62 -7.72
C ALA A 233 -7.61 -19.72 -6.48
N TRP A 234 -7.61 -18.70 -5.62
CA TRP A 234 -6.86 -18.74 -4.37
C TRP A 234 -7.41 -19.75 -3.37
N VAL A 235 -8.73 -19.93 -3.29
CA VAL A 235 -9.31 -21.02 -2.47
C VAL A 235 -8.91 -22.40 -3.01
N ALA A 236 -8.92 -22.59 -4.34
CA ALA A 236 -8.47 -23.82 -4.97
C ALA A 236 -6.97 -24.08 -4.74
N ALA A 237 -6.13 -23.04 -4.79
CA ALA A 237 -4.72 -23.14 -4.43
C ALA A 237 -4.55 -23.48 -2.93
N GLY A 238 -5.35 -22.89 -2.04
CA GLY A 238 -5.38 -23.22 -0.62
C GLY A 238 -5.80 -24.66 -0.35
N PHE A 239 -6.71 -25.22 -1.16
CA PHE A 239 -7.08 -26.63 -1.09
C PHE A 239 -5.89 -27.55 -1.37
N GLN A 240 -5.00 -27.18 -2.30
CA GLN A 240 -3.78 -27.94 -2.54
C GLN A 240 -2.80 -27.91 -1.35
N ALA A 241 -2.88 -26.90 -0.49
CA ALA A 241 -2.06 -26.82 0.72
C ALA A 241 -2.71 -27.56 1.90
N LYS A 242 -4.00 -27.34 2.15
CA LYS A 242 -4.67 -27.81 3.39
C LYS A 242 -6.09 -28.35 3.16
N MET A 243 -6.27 -29.03 2.03
CA MET A 243 -7.47 -29.83 1.71
C MET A 243 -8.78 -29.06 1.97
N THR A 244 -9.79 -29.75 2.52
CA THR A 244 -11.13 -29.23 2.79
C THR A 244 -11.16 -28.10 3.81
N GLU A 245 -10.10 -27.91 4.61
CA GLU A 245 -10.04 -26.77 5.53
C GLU A 245 -10.09 -25.44 4.77
N ALA A 246 -9.52 -25.39 3.57
CA ALA A 246 -9.62 -24.21 2.70
C ALA A 246 -11.03 -23.87 2.24
N TRP A 247 -11.96 -24.81 2.32
CA TRP A 247 -13.35 -24.57 1.95
C TRP A 247 -14.17 -23.91 3.06
N LEU A 248 -13.64 -23.80 4.28
CA LEU A 248 -14.32 -23.11 5.38
C LEU A 248 -14.65 -21.64 5.07
N VAL A 249 -13.89 -21.01 4.17
CA VAL A 249 -14.15 -19.63 3.73
C VAL A 249 -15.29 -19.53 2.70
N LEU A 250 -15.61 -20.62 1.98
CA LEU A 250 -16.56 -20.60 0.87
C LEU A 250 -17.98 -20.13 1.27
N PRO A 251 -18.58 -20.56 2.40
CA PRO A 251 -19.91 -20.10 2.78
C PRO A 251 -19.97 -18.58 2.96
N ILE A 252 -18.94 -17.99 3.55
CA ILE A 252 -18.84 -16.54 3.76
C ILE A 252 -18.64 -15.82 2.42
N LEU A 253 -17.76 -16.33 1.55
CA LEU A 253 -17.55 -15.73 0.22
C LEU A 253 -18.82 -15.80 -0.65
N ALA A 254 -19.53 -16.92 -0.62
CA ALA A 254 -20.78 -17.11 -1.34
C ALA A 254 -21.86 -16.15 -0.82
N LEU A 255 -22.00 -16.01 0.50
CA LEU A 255 -22.92 -15.05 1.11
C LEU A 255 -22.61 -13.62 0.67
N VAL A 256 -21.35 -13.19 0.74
CA VAL A 256 -20.92 -11.85 0.30
C VAL A 256 -21.21 -11.65 -1.20
N MET A 257 -20.97 -12.66 -2.04
CA MET A 257 -21.27 -12.60 -3.47
C MET A 257 -22.77 -12.40 -3.73
N VAL A 258 -23.64 -13.16 -3.04
CA VAL A 258 -25.10 -13.03 -3.21
C VAL A 258 -25.61 -11.67 -2.73
N LEU A 259 -25.17 -11.22 -1.56
CA LEU A 259 -25.56 -9.91 -1.01
C LEU A 259 -25.12 -8.76 -1.91
N THR A 260 -23.94 -8.84 -2.51
CA THR A 260 -23.44 -7.79 -3.41
C THR A 260 -24.11 -7.82 -4.78
N ALA A 261 -24.44 -9.02 -5.29
CA ALA A 261 -25.20 -9.17 -6.54
C ALA A 261 -26.64 -8.62 -6.43
N THR A 262 -27.28 -8.79 -5.28
CA THR A 262 -28.66 -8.29 -5.05
C THR A 262 -28.72 -6.77 -4.93
N GLN A 263 -27.72 -6.12 -4.31
CA GLN A 263 -27.63 -4.67 -4.25
C GLN A 263 -27.44 -4.02 -5.64
N GLY A 264 -26.72 -4.68 -6.54
CA GLY A 264 -26.56 -4.20 -7.93
C GLY A 264 -27.88 -4.18 -8.72
N ARG A 265 -28.77 -5.15 -8.50
CA ARG A 265 -30.09 -5.19 -9.18
C ARG A 265 -31.04 -4.10 -8.66
N ARG A 266 -31.01 -3.80 -7.36
CA ARG A 266 -31.86 -2.76 -6.75
C ARG A 266 -31.50 -1.33 -7.14
N ARG A 267 -30.31 -1.09 -7.70
CA ARG A 267 -29.89 0.24 -8.18
C ARG A 267 -30.25 0.51 -9.65
N VAL A 268 -30.65 -0.52 -10.39
CA VAL A 268 -30.95 -0.46 -11.83
C VAL A 268 -32.46 -0.56 -12.09
N ALA A 269 -33.24 -1.03 -11.11
CA ALA A 269 -34.70 -1.01 -11.09
C ALA A 269 -35.20 0.25 -10.37
#